data_AF-A0AA38SL35-F1
#
_entry.id   AF-A0AA38SL35-F1
#
_cell.length_a   1.000
_cell.length_b   1.000
_cell.length_c   1.000
_cell.angle_alpha   90.00
_cell.angle_beta   90.00
_cell.angle_gamma   90.00
#
_symmetry.space_group_name_H-M   'P 1'
#
loop_
_entity.id
_entity.type
_entity.pdbx_description
1 polymer ?
#
loop_
_entity_poly.entity_id
_entity_poly.type
_entity_poly.pdbx_seq_one_letter_code
_entity_poly.pdbx_strand_id
1 'polypeptide(L)'
;MGAGGRMSDSSEDQNNLKRVPVDPPFSLSDLKKAIPAHCFERSVVRSSYYVVHDLIVAYVFYFLANTYIPLLPAPLAYLAWPVYWFCQASICTGLWVIGHECGHHAFSEYQWVDDTVGFILHSVLFTPYFSWKYSHRNHHANTNSLDNDEVYIPKRKSKVRNYSKLLNNPPGRVFTLVFRLTLGFPLYLLTNISGKKYGRFANHFDPMSPIFTERERIQVLVSDLGILAVLYAIKLAVAAKGTAWVISMYGIPVIGVHVFFVLITYLHHTHLSLPHYDSTEWNWIRGALSTIDRDFGFLNRVFHDVTHTHVLHHLISYIPHYHAKEARDAIKPVLGEHYKIDRTPIFKAMWREAKECIYIEPDEDSEHKGTYWYHKLVLMHFFLFMIPGRETTEEN
;
A
#
# COMPACT_ATOMS: atom_id res chain seq x y z
N MET A 1 -26.92 -24.84 4.68
CA MET A 1 -27.41 -23.45 4.55
C MET A 1 -26.47 -22.72 3.61
N GLY A 2 -27.02 -22.12 2.56
CA GLY A 2 -26.32 -21.85 1.29
C GLY A 2 -25.17 -20.84 1.38
N ALA A 3 -24.02 -21.24 0.83
CA ALA A 3 -22.95 -20.33 0.46
C ALA A 3 -23.37 -19.58 -0.82
N GLY A 4 -23.94 -18.39 -0.64
CA GLY A 4 -24.24 -17.47 -1.74
C GLY A 4 -22.94 -16.85 -2.25
N GLY A 5 -22.27 -17.53 -3.18
CA GLY A 5 -21.26 -16.91 -4.02
C GLY A 5 -21.93 -15.86 -4.91
N ARG A 6 -21.87 -14.59 -4.53
CA ARG A 6 -22.18 -13.50 -5.46
C ARG A 6 -21.10 -13.51 -6.54
N MET A 7 -21.44 -14.02 -7.71
CA MET A 7 -20.75 -13.65 -8.95
C MET A 7 -20.82 -12.13 -9.05
N SER A 8 -19.67 -11.46 -9.15
CA SER A 8 -19.59 -10.03 -9.41
C SER A 8 -20.33 -9.74 -10.71
N ASP A 9 -21.39 -8.94 -10.63
CA ASP A 9 -22.15 -8.54 -11.80
C ASP A 9 -21.25 -7.69 -12.71
N SER A 10 -21.25 -7.95 -14.01
CA SER A 10 -20.35 -7.26 -14.97
C SER A 10 -20.58 -5.74 -15.04
N SER A 11 -21.72 -5.29 -14.51
CA SER A 11 -22.12 -3.90 -14.31
C SER A 11 -21.38 -3.21 -13.14
N GLU A 12 -21.08 -3.91 -12.04
CA GLU A 12 -20.27 -3.36 -10.93
C GLU A 12 -18.81 -3.13 -11.37
N ASP A 13 -18.24 -4.07 -12.13
CA ASP A 13 -16.86 -3.95 -12.65
C ASP A 13 -16.68 -2.75 -13.59
N GLN A 14 -17.69 -2.43 -14.43
CA GLN A 14 -17.63 -1.26 -15.31
C GLN A 14 -17.78 0.05 -14.53
N ASN A 15 -18.59 0.09 -13.47
CA ASN A 15 -18.77 1.28 -12.65
C ASN A 15 -17.50 1.62 -11.82
N ASN A 16 -16.72 0.60 -11.45
CA ASN A 16 -15.47 0.80 -10.70
C ASN A 16 -14.42 1.55 -11.52
N LEU A 17 -14.35 1.34 -12.84
CA LEU A 17 -13.40 2.02 -13.72
C LEU A 17 -13.78 3.48 -14.05
N LYS A 18 -15.03 3.88 -13.81
CA LYS A 18 -15.48 5.26 -14.02
C LYS A 18 -14.71 6.21 -13.11
N ARG A 19 -14.06 7.22 -13.70
CA ARG A 19 -13.37 8.32 -13.02
C ARG A 19 -14.26 8.96 -11.94
N VAL A 20 -13.70 9.24 -10.77
CA VAL A 20 -14.42 10.01 -9.73
C VAL A 20 -14.58 11.46 -10.15
N PRO A 21 -15.63 12.16 -9.68
CA PRO A 21 -15.71 13.60 -9.88
C PRO A 21 -14.56 14.32 -9.16
N VAL A 22 -14.09 15.44 -9.73
CA VAL A 22 -12.95 16.22 -9.21
C VAL A 22 -13.35 17.15 -8.06
N ASP A 23 -14.56 17.70 -8.12
CA ASP A 23 -15.06 18.69 -7.15
C ASP A 23 -15.95 18.07 -6.08
N PRO A 24 -15.46 17.87 -4.85
CA PRO A 24 -16.31 17.39 -3.76
C PRO A 24 -17.31 18.47 -3.33
N PRO A 25 -18.62 18.18 -3.27
CA PRO A 25 -19.64 19.13 -2.83
C PRO A 25 -19.73 19.23 -1.29
N PHE A 26 -18.73 18.72 -0.56
CA PHE A 26 -18.71 18.61 0.89
C PHE A 26 -17.33 19.02 1.46
N SER A 27 -17.31 19.44 2.71
CA SER A 27 -16.08 19.74 3.45
C SER A 27 -15.66 18.58 4.35
N LEU A 28 -14.42 18.61 4.87
CA LEU A 28 -13.98 17.69 5.92
C LEU A 28 -14.85 17.78 7.17
N SER A 29 -15.39 18.97 7.48
CA SER A 29 -16.27 19.18 8.63
C SER A 29 -17.58 18.40 8.49
N ASP A 30 -18.14 18.34 7.28
CA ASP A 30 -19.38 17.60 7.02
C ASP A 30 -19.18 16.10 7.20
N LEU A 31 -18.02 15.59 6.77
CA LEU A 31 -17.62 14.20 6.99
C LEU A 31 -17.47 13.89 8.50
N LYS A 32 -16.78 14.76 9.26
CA LYS A 32 -16.62 14.57 10.70
C LYS A 32 -17.95 14.58 11.45
N LYS A 33 -18.90 15.45 11.06
CA LYS A 33 -20.24 15.52 11.67
C LYS A 33 -21.07 14.26 11.44
N ALA A 34 -20.86 13.54 10.34
CA ALA A 34 -21.56 12.30 10.06
C ALA A 34 -21.07 11.14 10.93
N ILE A 35 -19.84 11.19 11.44
CA ILE A 35 -19.22 10.12 12.22
C ILE A 35 -19.72 10.17 13.67
N PRO A 36 -20.18 9.04 14.24
CA PRO A 36 -20.51 8.95 15.66
C PRO A 36 -19.34 9.37 16.56
N ALA A 37 -19.62 10.16 17.61
CA ALA A 37 -18.58 10.73 18.46
C ALA A 37 -17.64 9.69 19.10
N HIS A 38 -18.19 8.53 19.49
CA HIS A 38 -17.41 7.45 20.10
C HIS A 38 -16.38 6.83 19.14
N CYS A 39 -16.54 6.99 17.82
CA CYS A 39 -15.55 6.51 16.85
C CYS A 39 -14.21 7.24 16.96
N PHE A 40 -14.17 8.42 17.58
CA PHE A 40 -12.95 9.19 17.82
C PHE A 40 -12.26 8.82 19.15
N GLU A 41 -12.88 7.99 19.97
CA GLU A 41 -12.34 7.58 21.27
C GLU A 41 -11.27 6.50 21.09
N ARG A 42 -10.06 6.78 21.60
CA ARG A 42 -8.90 5.89 21.48
C ARG A 42 -8.62 5.22 22.81
N SER A 43 -8.94 3.93 22.90
CA SER A 43 -8.73 3.12 24.09
C SER A 43 -7.40 2.35 24.03
N VAL A 44 -6.45 2.70 24.90
CA VAL A 44 -5.19 1.94 25.09
C VAL A 44 -5.48 0.46 25.31
N VAL A 45 -6.45 0.15 26.17
CA VAL A 45 -6.79 -1.23 26.54
C VAL A 45 -7.26 -2.01 25.31
N ARG A 46 -8.16 -1.41 24.52
CA ARG A 46 -8.71 -2.07 23.33
C ARG A 46 -7.64 -2.23 22.25
N SER A 47 -6.80 -1.22 22.01
CA SER A 47 -5.71 -1.30 21.04
C SER A 47 -4.65 -2.33 21.47
N SER A 48 -4.27 -2.35 22.74
CA SER A 48 -3.35 -3.35 23.30
C SER A 48 -3.89 -4.77 23.22
N TYR A 49 -5.20 -4.98 23.34
CA TYR A 49 -5.82 -6.29 23.13
C TYR A 49 -5.49 -6.85 21.75
N TYR A 50 -5.56 -6.04 20.68
CA TYR A 50 -5.24 -6.51 19.33
C TYR A 50 -3.75 -6.83 19.15
N VAL A 51 -2.85 -6.07 19.79
CA VAL A 51 -1.41 -6.39 19.81
C VAL A 51 -1.18 -7.75 20.46
N VAL A 52 -1.75 -7.97 21.65
CA VAL A 52 -1.58 -9.23 22.39
C VAL A 52 -2.21 -10.39 21.62
N HIS A 53 -3.42 -10.21 21.08
CA HIS A 53 -4.10 -11.20 20.25
C HIS A 53 -3.22 -11.64 19.07
N ASP A 54 -2.72 -10.68 18.29
CA ASP A 54 -1.93 -10.99 17.09
C ASP A 54 -0.57 -11.61 17.45
N LEU A 55 0.05 -11.19 18.56
CA LEU A 55 1.27 -11.84 19.08
C LEU A 55 1.03 -13.29 19.52
N ILE A 56 -0.11 -13.58 20.15
CA ILE A 56 -0.48 -14.96 20.52
C ILE A 56 -0.66 -15.81 19.27
N VAL A 57 -1.40 -15.32 18.27
CA VAL A 57 -1.62 -16.06 17.02
C VAL A 57 -0.30 -16.27 16.27
N ALA A 58 0.54 -15.24 16.18
CA ALA A 58 1.88 -15.33 15.62
C ALA A 58 2.75 -16.36 16.35
N TYR A 59 2.70 -16.40 17.69
CA TYR A 59 3.41 -17.40 18.49
C TYR A 59 2.88 -18.81 18.25
N VAL A 60 1.56 -19.00 18.14
CA VAL A 60 0.96 -20.32 17.85
C VAL A 60 1.43 -20.83 16.49
N PHE A 61 1.41 -20.00 15.44
CA PHE A 61 1.92 -20.40 14.13
C PHE A 61 3.41 -20.76 14.18
N TYR A 62 4.23 -19.93 14.82
CA TYR A 62 5.64 -20.22 15.05
C TYR A 62 5.84 -21.56 15.79
N PHE A 63 5.11 -21.79 16.89
CA PHE A 63 5.23 -22.99 17.71
C PHE A 63 4.87 -24.24 16.91
N LEU A 64 3.75 -24.20 16.18
CA LEU A 64 3.32 -25.31 15.32
C LEU A 64 4.34 -25.59 14.22
N ALA A 65 4.82 -24.55 13.54
CA ALA A 65 5.81 -24.68 12.48
C ALA A 65 7.14 -25.25 12.98
N ASN A 66 7.66 -24.70 14.08
CA ASN A 66 8.91 -25.12 14.68
C ASN A 66 8.87 -26.54 15.23
N THR A 67 7.74 -26.96 15.77
CA THR A 67 7.61 -28.27 16.42
C THR A 67 7.29 -29.37 15.41
N TYR A 68 6.38 -29.11 14.46
CA TYR A 68 5.80 -30.19 13.65
C TYR A 68 6.29 -30.24 12.21
N ILE A 69 6.62 -29.12 11.56
CA ILE A 69 7.07 -29.16 10.16
C ILE A 69 8.34 -30.01 9.98
N PRO A 70 9.37 -29.94 10.86
CA PRO A 70 10.54 -30.80 10.76
C PRO A 70 10.25 -32.30 10.92
N LEU A 71 9.10 -32.65 11.54
CA LEU A 71 8.69 -34.05 11.74
C LEU A 71 7.91 -34.62 10.56
N LEU A 72 7.49 -33.77 9.61
CA LEU A 72 6.73 -34.20 8.44
C LEU A 72 7.64 -34.89 7.42
N PRO A 73 7.13 -35.91 6.69
CA PRO A 73 7.77 -36.41 5.48
C PRO A 73 8.02 -35.27 4.48
N ALA A 74 9.13 -35.33 3.74
CA ALA A 74 9.58 -34.24 2.89
C ALA A 74 8.48 -33.63 1.96
N PRO A 75 7.62 -34.41 1.28
CA PRO A 75 6.56 -33.83 0.44
C PRO A 75 5.57 -32.96 1.23
N LEU A 76 5.21 -33.38 2.45
CA LEU A 76 4.30 -32.63 3.31
C LEU A 76 4.99 -31.41 3.92
N ALA A 77 6.28 -31.51 4.27
CA ALA A 77 7.05 -30.38 4.75
C ALA A 77 7.15 -29.26 3.70
N TYR A 78 7.38 -29.60 2.42
CA TYR A 78 7.44 -28.63 1.33
C TYR A 78 6.12 -27.89 1.08
N LEU A 79 4.97 -28.48 1.43
CA LEU A 79 3.67 -27.82 1.38
C LEU A 79 3.38 -27.02 2.66
N ALA A 80 3.81 -27.53 3.82
CA ALA A 80 3.55 -26.89 5.11
C ALA A 80 4.32 -25.57 5.27
N TRP A 81 5.54 -25.45 4.74
CA TRP A 81 6.33 -24.24 4.81
C TRP A 81 5.65 -23.01 4.17
N PRO A 82 5.21 -23.05 2.89
CA PRO A 82 4.45 -21.96 2.28
C PRO A 82 3.17 -21.60 3.03
N VAL A 83 2.44 -22.58 3.58
CA VAL A 83 1.24 -22.33 4.39
C VAL A 83 1.61 -21.57 5.66
N TYR A 84 2.64 -22.01 6.39
CA TYR A 84 3.16 -21.29 7.55
C TYR A 84 3.58 -19.87 7.18
N TRP A 85 4.38 -19.69 6.12
CA TRP A 85 4.86 -18.37 5.70
C TRP A 85 3.71 -17.42 5.38
N PHE A 86 2.69 -17.90 4.66
CA PHE A 86 1.51 -17.10 4.36
C PHE A 86 0.74 -16.71 5.63
N CYS A 87 0.47 -17.66 6.53
CA CYS A 87 -0.25 -17.41 7.77
C CYS A 87 0.52 -16.47 8.70
N GLN A 88 1.82 -16.71 8.88
CA GLN A 88 2.72 -15.91 9.71
C GLN A 88 2.86 -14.49 9.16
N ALA A 89 3.09 -14.34 7.85
CA ALA A 89 3.15 -13.03 7.22
C ALA A 89 1.82 -12.28 7.37
N SER A 90 0.69 -12.95 7.19
CA SER A 90 -0.62 -12.32 7.29
C SER A 90 -0.89 -11.73 8.69
N ILE A 91 -0.66 -12.51 9.75
CA ILE A 91 -0.87 -12.00 11.11
C ILE A 91 0.17 -10.93 11.49
N CYS A 92 1.42 -11.07 11.05
CA CYS A 92 2.44 -10.04 11.25
C CYS A 92 2.13 -8.75 10.46
N THR A 93 1.42 -8.81 9.34
CA THR A 93 0.89 -7.62 8.67
C THR A 93 -0.17 -6.93 9.52
N GLY A 94 -1.00 -7.69 10.27
CA GLY A 94 -1.90 -7.13 11.29
C GLY A 94 -1.14 -6.32 12.34
N LEU A 95 -0.06 -6.87 12.89
CA LEU A 95 0.85 -6.14 13.81
C LEU A 95 1.48 -4.91 13.16
N TRP A 96 1.88 -5.01 11.88
CA TRP A 96 2.42 -3.89 11.13
C TRP A 96 1.40 -2.75 11.00
N VAL A 97 0.13 -3.10 10.71
CA VAL A 97 -1.00 -2.14 10.65
C VAL A 97 -1.19 -1.46 12.01
N ILE A 98 -1.14 -2.19 13.13
CA ILE A 98 -1.23 -1.57 14.46
C ILE A 98 -0.06 -0.59 14.70
N GLY A 99 1.16 -0.94 14.28
CA GLY A 99 2.29 0.00 14.34
C GLY A 99 2.10 1.23 13.44
N HIS A 100 1.39 1.09 12.33
CA HIS A 100 1.01 2.21 11.46
C HIS A 100 -0.06 3.11 12.10
N GLU A 101 -1.05 2.53 12.78
CA GLU A 101 -2.04 3.26 13.59
C GLU A 101 -1.37 4.09 14.70
N CYS A 102 -0.30 3.56 15.31
CA CYS A 102 0.52 4.33 16.26
C CYS A 102 1.14 5.58 15.62
N GLY A 103 1.61 5.47 14.38
CA GLY A 103 2.15 6.60 13.61
C GLY A 103 1.13 7.71 13.34
N HIS A 104 -0.16 7.35 13.27
CA HIS A 104 -1.29 8.27 13.10
C HIS A 104 -1.90 8.76 14.41
N HIS A 105 -1.32 8.37 15.54
CA HIS A 105 -1.86 8.64 16.86
C HIS A 105 -3.29 8.05 17.04
N ALA A 106 -3.62 6.96 16.35
CA ALA A 106 -4.92 6.30 16.44
C ALA A 106 -4.95 5.22 17.55
N PHE A 107 -3.78 4.79 18.03
CA PHE A 107 -3.67 3.69 19.00
C PHE A 107 -4.12 4.10 20.42
N SER A 108 -3.74 5.28 20.90
CA SER A 108 -4.13 5.78 22.21
C SER A 108 -4.22 7.30 22.30
N GLU A 109 -4.65 7.81 23.45
CA GLU A 109 -4.60 9.25 23.77
C GLU A 109 -3.18 9.74 24.14
N TYR A 110 -2.21 8.84 24.26
CA TYR A 110 -0.85 9.16 24.70
C TYR A 110 0.17 8.92 23.58
N GLN A 111 0.63 10.00 22.96
CA GLN A 111 1.59 9.91 21.84
C GLN A 111 2.86 9.10 22.17
N TRP A 112 3.34 9.15 23.42
CA TRP A 112 4.52 8.39 23.83
C TRP A 112 4.26 6.88 23.90
N VAL A 113 3.04 6.45 24.24
CA VAL A 113 2.64 5.03 24.21
C VAL A 113 2.62 4.57 22.76
N ASP A 114 1.97 5.33 21.89
CA ASP A 114 1.90 5.04 20.46
C ASP A 114 3.31 4.93 19.87
N ASP A 115 4.17 5.91 20.16
CA ASP A 115 5.54 5.91 19.65
C ASP A 115 6.38 4.75 20.17
N THR A 116 6.15 4.30 21.41
CA THR A 116 6.85 3.15 21.97
C THR A 116 6.39 1.85 21.32
N VAL A 117 5.07 1.64 21.22
CA VAL A 117 4.48 0.43 20.62
C VAL A 117 4.82 0.36 19.13
N GLY A 118 4.62 1.45 18.40
CA GLY A 118 4.96 1.57 16.98
C GLY A 118 6.44 1.32 16.73
N PHE A 119 7.33 1.92 17.52
CA PHE A 119 8.77 1.70 17.42
C PHE A 119 9.15 0.21 17.54
N ILE A 120 8.62 -0.49 18.53
CA ILE A 120 8.91 -1.91 18.75
C ILE A 120 8.37 -2.76 17.59
N LEU A 121 7.08 -2.61 17.25
CA LEU A 121 6.43 -3.44 16.24
C LEU A 121 7.06 -3.24 14.86
N HIS A 122 7.26 -1.98 14.44
CA HIS A 122 7.84 -1.67 13.14
C HIS A 122 9.31 -2.08 13.06
N SER A 123 10.12 -1.89 14.11
CA SER A 123 11.53 -2.32 14.11
C SER A 123 11.67 -3.82 13.88
N VAL A 124 10.89 -4.64 14.59
CA VAL A 124 10.87 -6.11 14.43
C VAL A 124 10.34 -6.54 13.05
N LEU A 125 9.64 -5.67 12.33
CA LEU A 125 9.18 -5.92 10.96
C LEU A 125 10.01 -5.15 9.92
N PHE A 126 11.22 -4.72 10.27
CA PHE A 126 12.15 -4.00 9.40
C PHE A 126 11.58 -2.73 8.77
N THR A 127 10.77 -2.01 9.54
CA THR A 127 10.29 -0.67 9.21
C THR A 127 10.91 0.32 10.21
N PRO A 128 11.73 1.29 9.79
CA PRO A 128 12.28 2.28 10.72
C PRO A 128 11.17 3.24 11.16
N TYR A 129 10.60 3.01 12.34
CA TYR A 129 9.30 3.59 12.75
C TYR A 129 9.19 5.10 12.60
N PHE A 130 10.08 5.89 13.19
CA PHE A 130 9.93 7.35 13.16
C PHE A 130 10.21 7.92 11.78
N SER A 131 11.23 7.41 11.09
CA SER A 131 11.54 7.88 9.74
C SER A 131 10.42 7.54 8.76
N TRP A 132 9.83 6.36 8.88
CA TRP A 132 8.63 5.97 8.13
C TRP A 132 7.39 6.78 8.56
N LYS A 133 7.15 7.00 9.86
CA LYS A 133 6.06 7.84 10.38
C LYS A 133 6.09 9.23 9.76
N TYR A 134 7.26 9.85 9.66
CA TYR A 134 7.39 11.20 9.11
C TYR A 134 7.19 11.25 7.59
N SER A 135 7.81 10.34 6.84
CA SER A 135 7.59 10.28 5.40
C SER A 135 6.13 9.92 5.06
N HIS A 136 5.53 9.01 5.83
CA HIS A 136 4.12 8.65 5.68
C HIS A 136 3.17 9.81 6.05
N ARG A 137 3.47 10.59 7.08
CA ARG A 137 2.70 11.82 7.39
C ARG A 137 2.77 12.82 6.24
N ASN A 138 3.94 12.98 5.61
CA ASN A 138 4.09 13.84 4.41
C ASN A 138 3.24 13.32 3.25
N HIS A 139 3.16 11.99 3.05
CA HIS A 139 2.27 11.39 2.06
C HIS A 139 0.79 11.71 2.33
N HIS A 140 0.31 11.56 3.58
CA HIS A 140 -1.07 11.92 3.94
C HIS A 140 -1.37 13.41 3.78
N ALA A 141 -0.40 14.27 4.05
CA ALA A 141 -0.56 15.71 3.87
C ALA A 141 -0.64 16.12 2.39
N ASN A 142 -0.09 15.31 1.48
CA ASN A 142 0.10 15.67 0.07
C ASN A 142 -0.40 14.60 -0.92
N THR A 143 -1.33 13.75 -0.50
CA THR A 143 -1.76 12.58 -1.29
C THR A 143 -2.17 12.99 -2.70
N ASN A 144 -1.66 12.27 -3.69
CA ASN A 144 -1.90 12.48 -5.11
C ASN A 144 -1.49 13.86 -5.67
N SER A 145 -0.68 14.63 -4.93
CA SER A 145 0.04 15.77 -5.48
C SER A 145 1.21 15.30 -6.32
N LEU A 146 1.28 15.75 -7.58
CA LEU A 146 2.41 15.45 -8.46
C LEU A 146 3.73 16.09 -8.00
N ASP A 147 3.64 17.16 -7.23
CA ASP A 147 4.77 17.97 -6.80
C ASP A 147 5.21 17.61 -5.36
N ASN A 148 4.27 17.16 -4.53
CA ASN A 148 4.48 17.06 -3.08
C ASN A 148 4.17 15.71 -2.44
N ASP A 149 3.52 14.75 -3.11
CA ASP A 149 3.33 13.41 -2.52
C ASP A 149 4.69 12.76 -2.22
N GLU A 150 4.80 12.04 -1.12
CA GLU A 150 6.07 11.43 -0.71
C GLU A 150 6.43 10.18 -1.51
N VAL A 151 5.47 9.38 -2.00
CA VAL A 151 5.73 7.99 -2.43
C VAL A 151 4.93 7.48 -3.62
N TYR A 152 3.70 7.96 -3.87
CA TYR A 152 2.86 7.46 -4.97
C TYR A 152 2.78 8.46 -6.14
N ILE A 153 3.91 9.06 -6.52
CA ILE A 153 3.95 9.96 -7.69
C ILE A 153 4.02 9.14 -8.99
N PRO A 154 2.99 9.17 -9.85
CA PRO A 154 3.05 8.52 -11.14
C PRO A 154 4.00 9.21 -12.12
N LYS A 155 4.45 8.47 -13.13
CA LYS A 155 5.27 9.02 -14.20
C LYS A 155 4.37 9.74 -15.22
N ARG A 156 4.74 10.95 -15.63
CA ARG A 156 4.22 11.54 -16.87
C ARG A 156 4.68 10.70 -18.07
N LYS A 157 3.90 10.68 -19.15
CA LYS A 157 4.22 9.93 -20.39
C LYS A 157 5.63 10.18 -20.91
N SER A 158 6.08 11.44 -20.90
CA SER A 158 7.43 11.85 -21.34
C SER A 158 8.58 11.29 -20.48
N LYS A 159 8.30 10.83 -19.25
CA LYS A 159 9.28 10.25 -18.33
C LYS A 159 9.25 8.72 -18.31
N VAL A 160 8.41 8.08 -19.13
CA VAL A 160 8.38 6.63 -19.27
C VAL A 160 9.65 6.16 -20.00
N ARG A 161 10.55 5.49 -19.26
CA ARG A 161 11.82 4.98 -19.80
C ARG A 161 11.59 3.81 -20.76
N ASN A 162 12.50 3.64 -21.74
CA ASN A 162 12.42 2.59 -22.77
C ASN A 162 12.32 1.17 -22.20
N TYR A 163 12.96 0.86 -21.06
CA TYR A 163 12.80 -0.45 -20.43
C TYR A 163 11.35 -0.74 -20.04
N SER A 164 10.53 0.28 -19.75
CA SER A 164 9.12 0.10 -19.40
C SER A 164 8.32 -0.39 -20.60
N LYS A 165 8.71 0.04 -21.81
CA LYS A 165 8.14 -0.48 -23.06
C LYS A 165 8.57 -1.93 -23.30
N LEU A 166 9.85 -2.24 -23.05
CA LEU A 166 10.39 -3.60 -23.14
C LEU A 166 9.69 -4.57 -22.17
N LEU A 167 9.44 -4.14 -20.93
CA LEU A 167 8.79 -4.94 -19.89
C LEU A 167 7.26 -4.97 -20.02
N ASN A 168 6.65 -4.24 -20.97
CA ASN A 168 5.20 -4.19 -21.16
C ASN A 168 4.65 -5.42 -21.89
N ASN A 169 4.99 -6.61 -21.42
CA ASN A 169 4.50 -7.91 -21.87
C ASN A 169 4.25 -8.81 -20.63
N PRO A 170 3.59 -9.98 -20.74
CA PRO A 170 3.24 -10.75 -19.56
C PRO A 170 4.44 -11.17 -18.69
N PRO A 171 5.56 -11.73 -19.23
CA PRO A 171 6.75 -12.02 -18.43
C PRO A 171 7.38 -10.79 -17.76
N GLY A 172 7.51 -9.68 -18.51
CA GLY A 172 8.05 -8.43 -17.98
C GLY A 172 7.18 -7.83 -16.86
N ARG A 173 5.86 -8.03 -16.93
CA ARG A 173 4.90 -7.61 -15.89
C ARG A 173 5.02 -8.46 -14.64
N VAL A 174 5.15 -9.79 -14.78
CA VAL A 174 5.46 -10.67 -13.64
C VAL A 174 6.74 -10.23 -12.96
N PHE A 175 7.82 -10.01 -13.72
CA PHE A 175 9.09 -9.51 -13.19
C PHE A 175 8.91 -8.19 -12.43
N THR A 176 8.21 -7.21 -13.05
CA THR A 176 7.98 -5.90 -12.44
C THR A 176 7.16 -5.99 -11.15
N LEU A 177 6.14 -6.85 -11.12
CA LEU A 177 5.31 -7.08 -9.93
C LEU A 177 6.12 -7.75 -8.82
N VAL A 178 6.86 -8.83 -9.12
CA VAL A 178 7.70 -9.52 -8.12
C VAL A 178 8.76 -8.57 -7.56
N PHE A 179 9.43 -7.80 -8.43
CA PHE A 179 10.41 -6.80 -8.01
C PHE A 179 9.79 -5.73 -7.12
N ARG A 180 8.63 -5.18 -7.52
CA ARG A 180 7.93 -4.16 -6.74
C ARG A 180 7.52 -4.68 -5.37
N LEU A 181 6.89 -5.85 -5.32
CA LEU A 181 6.34 -6.41 -4.08
C LEU A 181 7.44 -6.84 -3.09
N THR A 182 8.59 -7.31 -3.57
CA THR A 182 9.65 -7.81 -2.68
C THR A 182 10.75 -6.78 -2.39
N LEU A 183 11.20 -6.03 -3.41
CA LEU A 183 12.31 -5.08 -3.28
C LEU A 183 11.85 -3.62 -3.26
N GLY A 184 10.58 -3.32 -3.59
CA GLY A 184 10.08 -1.96 -3.66
C GLY A 184 10.21 -1.21 -2.33
N PHE A 185 9.78 -1.83 -1.23
CA PHE A 185 9.86 -1.20 0.09
C PHE A 185 11.31 -1.04 0.61
N PRO A 186 12.17 -2.09 0.59
CA PRO A 186 13.58 -1.92 0.92
C PRO A 186 14.28 -0.83 0.11
N LEU A 187 14.05 -0.78 -1.20
CA LEU A 187 14.67 0.24 -2.06
C LEU A 187 14.09 1.64 -1.84
N TYR A 188 12.81 1.74 -1.48
CA TYR A 188 12.22 3.01 -1.04
C TYR A 188 12.91 3.53 0.22
N LEU A 189 13.10 2.67 1.23
CA LEU A 189 13.81 3.05 2.44
C LEU A 189 15.27 3.44 2.17
N LEU A 190 15.99 2.66 1.37
CA LEU A 190 17.43 2.85 1.11
C LEU A 190 17.75 3.99 0.13
N THR A 191 16.86 4.27 -0.82
CA THR A 191 17.20 5.15 -1.97
C THR A 191 16.09 6.11 -2.39
N ASN A 192 14.94 6.10 -1.70
CA ASN A 192 13.75 6.86 -2.05
C ASN A 192 13.32 6.67 -3.53
N ILE A 193 13.43 5.44 -4.05
CA ILE A 193 13.33 5.16 -5.49
C ILE A 193 11.99 5.58 -6.10
N SER A 194 10.88 5.33 -5.39
CA SER A 194 9.51 5.68 -5.77
C SER A 194 9.08 7.06 -5.29
N GLY A 195 9.83 7.68 -4.38
CA GLY A 195 9.41 8.91 -3.72
C GLY A 195 9.74 10.19 -4.48
N LYS A 196 9.31 11.30 -3.88
CA LYS A 196 9.63 12.66 -4.33
C LYS A 196 11.12 12.85 -4.58
N LYS A 197 11.45 13.59 -5.62
CA LYS A 197 12.84 13.96 -5.89
C LYS A 197 13.22 15.18 -5.06
N TYR A 198 14.29 15.00 -4.28
CA TYR A 198 14.91 16.04 -3.49
C TYR A 198 16.15 16.58 -4.20
N GLY A 199 16.62 17.76 -3.81
CA GLY A 199 17.84 18.38 -4.36
C GLY A 199 19.15 17.60 -4.06
N ARG A 200 19.07 16.54 -3.26
CA ARG A 200 20.17 15.62 -2.93
C ARG A 200 19.64 14.21 -2.69
N PHE A 201 20.55 13.25 -2.50
CA PHE A 201 20.20 11.88 -2.17
C PHE A 201 19.33 11.82 -0.91
N ALA A 202 18.27 11.02 -0.96
CA ALA A 202 17.29 10.87 0.09
C ALA A 202 17.11 9.40 0.44
N ASN A 203 17.10 9.10 1.73
CA ASN A 203 16.82 7.77 2.26
C ASN A 203 16.24 7.90 3.69
N HIS A 204 15.74 6.80 4.23
CA HIS A 204 15.03 6.76 5.51
C HIS A 204 15.93 6.45 6.72
N PHE A 205 17.24 6.27 6.50
CA PHE A 205 18.23 5.92 7.52
C PHE A 205 19.29 7.01 7.73
N ASP A 206 19.19 8.12 6.99
CA ASP A 206 20.04 9.29 7.20
C ASP A 206 19.22 10.33 8.00
N PRO A 207 19.56 10.59 9.28
CA PRO A 207 18.94 11.66 10.06
C PRO A 207 19.02 13.03 9.38
N MET A 208 20.03 13.24 8.55
CA MET A 208 20.19 14.46 7.77
C MET A 208 19.48 14.39 6.44
N SER A 209 18.72 13.35 6.09
CA SER A 209 17.99 13.24 4.82
C SER A 209 17.07 14.44 4.58
N PRO A 210 16.90 14.91 3.33
CA PRO A 210 16.01 16.02 3.01
C PRO A 210 14.51 15.71 3.22
N ILE A 211 14.16 14.46 3.54
CA ILE A 211 12.81 14.03 3.91
C ILE A 211 12.40 14.63 5.27
N PHE A 212 13.37 14.83 6.17
CA PHE A 212 13.12 15.12 7.59
C PHE A 212 13.47 16.56 7.96
N THR A 213 12.67 17.13 8.86
CA THR A 213 12.97 18.41 9.49
C THR A 213 14.02 18.26 10.59
N GLU A 214 14.60 19.39 11.04
CA GLU A 214 15.64 19.36 12.09
C GLU A 214 15.16 18.75 13.42
N ARG A 215 13.87 18.92 13.73
CA ARG A 215 13.26 18.41 14.96
C ARG A 215 13.09 16.88 14.95
N GLU A 216 13.08 16.27 13.77
CA GLU A 216 12.79 14.84 13.60
C GLU A 216 14.05 13.98 13.58
N ARG A 217 15.23 14.58 13.37
CA ARG A 217 16.50 13.88 13.14
C ARG A 217 16.86 12.91 14.27
N ILE A 218 16.65 13.31 15.53
CA ILE A 218 16.94 12.44 16.68
C ILE A 218 16.08 11.18 16.65
N GLN A 219 14.80 11.31 16.29
CA GLN A 219 13.90 10.16 16.22
C GLN A 219 14.19 9.26 15.02
N VAL A 220 14.69 9.82 13.91
CA VAL A 220 15.24 9.02 12.81
C VAL A 220 16.41 8.17 13.32
N LEU A 221 17.37 8.76 14.04
CA LEU A 221 18.47 8.02 14.65
C LEU A 221 17.97 6.93 15.62
N VAL A 222 16.94 7.19 16.42
CA VAL A 222 16.32 6.18 17.29
C VAL A 222 15.76 5.01 16.47
N SER A 223 15.16 5.28 15.31
CA SER A 223 14.69 4.22 14.40
C SER A 223 15.84 3.35 13.88
N ASP A 224 16.96 3.96 13.52
CA ASP A 224 18.15 3.25 13.06
C ASP A 224 18.70 2.34 14.16
N LEU A 225 18.73 2.83 15.41
CA LEU A 225 19.11 2.02 16.57
C LEU A 225 18.16 0.84 16.78
N GLY A 226 16.86 1.01 16.56
CA GLY A 226 15.88 -0.07 16.58
C GLY A 226 16.18 -1.17 15.55
N ILE A 227 16.48 -0.77 14.31
CA ILE A 227 16.85 -1.71 13.25
C ILE A 227 18.18 -2.42 13.57
N LEU A 228 19.18 -1.70 14.09
CA LEU A 228 20.45 -2.30 14.52
C LEU A 228 20.27 -3.29 15.67
N ALA A 229 19.38 -3.01 16.62
CA ALA A 229 19.05 -3.93 17.71
C ALA A 229 18.42 -5.22 17.18
N VAL A 230 17.51 -5.13 16.21
CA VAL A 230 16.90 -6.30 15.55
C VAL A 230 17.93 -7.09 14.74
N LEU A 231 18.82 -6.42 14.00
CA LEU A 231 19.93 -7.08 13.29
C LEU A 231 20.87 -7.81 14.26
N TYR A 232 21.15 -7.24 15.43
CA TYR A 232 21.92 -7.90 16.47
C TYR A 232 21.19 -9.12 17.05
N ALA A 233 19.89 -9.01 17.34
CA ALA A 233 19.08 -10.15 17.79
C ALA A 233 19.05 -11.29 16.75
N ILE A 234 18.95 -10.96 15.46
CA ILE A 234 19.04 -11.92 14.35
C ILE A 234 20.41 -12.60 14.33
N LYS A 235 21.51 -11.85 14.50
CA LYS A 235 22.86 -12.43 14.60
C LYS A 235 22.93 -13.47 15.72
N LEU A 236 22.39 -13.16 16.90
CA LEU A 236 22.33 -14.10 18.02
C LEU A 236 21.47 -15.33 17.70
N ALA A 237 20.31 -15.14 17.07
CA ALA A 237 19.44 -16.25 16.65
C ALA A 237 20.11 -17.16 15.61
N VAL A 238 20.84 -16.58 14.64
CA VAL A 238 21.62 -17.34 13.65
C VAL A 238 22.71 -18.16 14.35
N ALA A 239 23.41 -17.57 15.33
CA ALA A 239 24.42 -18.31 16.10
C ALA A 239 23.81 -19.48 16.90
N ALA A 240 22.58 -19.34 17.40
CA ALA A 240 21.91 -20.34 18.23
C ALA A 240 21.18 -21.44 17.44
N LYS A 241 20.59 -21.11 16.29
CA LYS A 241 19.68 -22.00 15.54
C LYS A 241 20.08 -22.25 14.08
N GLY A 242 21.08 -21.52 13.58
CA GLY A 242 21.52 -21.58 12.19
C GLY A 242 20.73 -20.70 11.23
N THR A 243 21.37 -20.33 10.13
CA THR A 243 20.82 -19.38 9.14
C THR A 243 19.53 -19.87 8.49
N ALA A 244 19.46 -21.15 8.11
CA ALA A 244 18.28 -21.72 7.44
C ALA A 244 17.03 -21.64 8.33
N TRP A 245 17.20 -21.87 9.64
CA TRP A 245 16.10 -21.77 10.60
C TRP A 245 15.61 -20.32 10.72
N VAL A 246 16.51 -19.35 10.86
CA VAL A 246 16.14 -17.93 10.97
C VAL A 246 15.45 -17.42 9.70
N ILE A 247 15.98 -17.79 8.52
CA ILE A 247 15.34 -17.43 7.25
C ILE A 247 13.93 -18.02 7.17
N SER A 248 13.76 -19.31 7.50
CA SER A 248 12.47 -19.98 7.38
C SER A 248 11.44 -19.50 8.40
N MET A 249 11.87 -19.23 9.64
CA MET A 249 10.97 -18.85 10.73
C MET A 249 10.62 -17.37 10.75
N TYR A 250 11.54 -16.50 10.33
CA TYR A 250 11.40 -15.05 10.51
C TYR A 250 11.69 -14.28 9.21
N GLY A 251 12.76 -14.62 8.48
CA GLY A 251 13.13 -13.90 7.26
C GLY A 251 12.04 -13.91 6.17
N ILE A 252 11.56 -15.10 5.79
CA ILE A 252 10.51 -15.24 4.76
C ILE A 252 9.18 -14.62 5.21
N PRO A 253 8.71 -14.82 6.46
CA PRO A 253 7.52 -14.11 6.96
C PRO A 253 7.65 -12.58 6.91
N VAL A 254 8.79 -12.00 7.28
CA VAL A 254 9.02 -10.54 7.17
C VAL A 254 8.96 -10.06 5.73
N ILE A 255 9.56 -10.80 4.79
CA ILE A 255 9.42 -10.49 3.35
C ILE A 255 7.94 -10.55 2.95
N GLY A 256 7.18 -11.53 3.44
CA GLY A 256 5.74 -11.61 3.23
C GLY A 256 4.99 -10.39 3.78
N VAL A 257 5.37 -9.86 4.94
CA VAL A 257 4.80 -8.62 5.49
C VAL A 257 5.04 -7.45 4.54
N HIS A 258 6.25 -7.30 4.00
CA HIS A 258 6.57 -6.25 3.04
C HIS A 258 5.81 -6.42 1.73
N VAL A 259 5.64 -7.66 1.26
CA VAL A 259 4.81 -7.98 0.09
C VAL A 259 3.36 -7.54 0.32
N PHE A 260 2.76 -7.88 1.45
CA PHE A 260 1.39 -7.46 1.77
C PHE A 260 1.28 -5.95 1.92
N PHE A 261 2.21 -5.31 2.64
CA PHE A 261 2.25 -3.85 2.78
C PHE A 261 2.26 -3.15 1.41
N VAL A 262 3.22 -3.51 0.54
CA VAL A 262 3.32 -2.90 -0.80
C VAL A 262 2.10 -3.24 -1.65
N LEU A 263 1.55 -4.45 -1.55
CA LEU A 263 0.35 -4.85 -2.28
C LEU A 263 -0.87 -4.02 -1.87
N ILE A 264 -1.08 -3.86 -0.56
CA ILE A 264 -2.13 -3.02 0.00
C ILE A 264 -1.95 -1.62 -0.58
N THR A 265 -0.86 -0.94 -0.30
CA THR A 265 -0.74 0.47 -0.68
C THR A 265 -0.72 0.68 -2.19
N TYR A 266 -0.10 -0.21 -2.97
CA TYR A 266 -0.12 -0.16 -4.42
C TYR A 266 -1.55 -0.16 -4.96
N LEU A 267 -2.40 -1.06 -4.48
CA LEU A 267 -3.78 -1.17 -4.97
C LEU A 267 -4.66 -0.01 -4.50
N HIS A 268 -4.42 0.57 -3.32
CA HIS A 268 -5.22 1.70 -2.84
C HIS A 268 -4.87 3.02 -3.53
N HIS A 269 -3.64 3.18 -4.02
CA HIS A 269 -3.14 4.41 -4.64
C HIS A 269 -2.99 4.33 -6.15
N THR A 270 -3.14 3.15 -6.76
CA THR A 270 -3.06 2.97 -8.22
C THR A 270 -4.36 2.41 -8.75
N HIS A 271 -5.11 3.24 -9.47
CA HIS A 271 -6.34 2.83 -10.16
C HIS A 271 -6.70 3.83 -11.27
N LEU A 272 -7.29 3.35 -12.38
CA LEU A 272 -7.70 4.19 -13.53
C LEU A 272 -8.70 5.28 -13.18
N SER A 273 -9.50 5.05 -12.13
CA SER A 273 -10.54 5.98 -11.69
C SER A 273 -10.06 7.07 -10.74
N LEU A 274 -8.76 7.09 -10.38
CA LEU A 274 -8.23 8.03 -9.38
C LEU A 274 -7.43 9.16 -10.06
N PRO A 275 -7.74 10.43 -9.75
CA PRO A 275 -7.03 11.58 -10.30
C PRO A 275 -5.75 11.86 -9.53
N HIS A 276 -4.78 12.45 -10.23
CA HIS A 276 -3.60 13.08 -9.66
C HIS A 276 -3.59 14.55 -10.06
N TYR A 277 -3.05 15.41 -9.21
CA TYR A 277 -3.18 16.86 -9.39
C TYR A 277 -1.81 17.52 -9.40
N ASP A 278 -1.58 18.44 -10.34
CA ASP A 278 -0.49 19.39 -10.17
C ASP A 278 -0.88 20.51 -9.20
N SER A 279 0.08 21.39 -8.90
CA SER A 279 -0.09 22.51 -7.97
C SER A 279 -1.21 23.50 -8.32
N THR A 280 -1.77 23.50 -9.54
CA THR A 280 -2.88 24.38 -9.91
C THR A 280 -4.25 23.86 -9.47
N GLU A 281 -4.41 22.53 -9.41
CA GLU A 281 -5.67 21.87 -9.04
C GLU A 281 -5.59 21.17 -7.67
N TRP A 282 -4.40 20.93 -7.14
CA TRP A 282 -4.28 20.19 -5.89
C TRP A 282 -4.79 21.03 -4.70
N ASN A 283 -5.67 20.41 -3.92
CA ASN A 283 -5.96 20.80 -2.55
C ASN A 283 -6.07 19.56 -1.68
N TRP A 284 -6.03 19.75 -0.37
CA TRP A 284 -5.94 18.62 0.58
C TRP A 284 -7.11 17.64 0.45
N ILE A 285 -8.36 18.12 0.32
CA ILE A 285 -9.53 17.22 0.27
C ILE A 285 -9.60 16.44 -1.04
N ARG A 286 -9.27 17.06 -2.18
CA ARG A 286 -9.15 16.38 -3.47
C ARG A 286 -8.09 15.29 -3.41
N GLY A 287 -6.93 15.59 -2.82
CA GLY A 287 -5.84 14.63 -2.65
C GLY A 287 -6.20 13.44 -1.75
N ALA A 288 -6.75 13.71 -0.56
CA ALA A 288 -7.13 12.68 0.41
C ALA A 288 -8.24 11.74 -0.12
N LEU A 289 -9.14 12.24 -0.97
CA LEU A 289 -10.17 11.43 -1.63
C LEU A 289 -9.64 10.53 -2.75
N SER A 290 -8.44 10.81 -3.29
CA SER A 290 -7.89 10.08 -4.43
C SER A 290 -7.26 8.74 -4.05
N THR A 291 -7.99 7.95 -3.25
CA THR A 291 -7.68 6.56 -2.93
C THR A 291 -8.90 5.68 -3.14
N ILE A 292 -8.72 4.37 -3.18
CA ILE A 292 -9.82 3.41 -3.41
C ILE A 292 -9.78 2.28 -2.38
N ASP A 293 -10.91 1.99 -1.76
CA ASP A 293 -11.05 0.82 -0.88
C ASP A 293 -10.97 -0.48 -1.70
N ARG A 294 -10.43 -1.55 -1.10
CA ARG A 294 -10.28 -2.87 -1.72
C ARG A 294 -10.86 -3.98 -0.85
N ASP A 295 -11.40 -5.01 -1.49
CA ASP A 295 -11.85 -6.21 -0.77
C ASP A 295 -10.80 -7.32 -0.85
N PHE A 296 -10.15 -7.60 0.28
CA PHE A 296 -9.15 -8.67 0.42
C PHE A 296 -9.74 -9.98 0.97
N GLY A 297 -11.08 -10.09 1.05
CA GLY A 297 -11.76 -11.25 1.60
C GLY A 297 -11.50 -11.42 3.10
N PHE A 298 -11.12 -12.63 3.53
CA PHE A 298 -10.86 -12.90 4.95
C PHE A 298 -9.68 -12.08 5.51
N LEU A 299 -8.72 -11.70 4.65
CA LEU A 299 -7.57 -10.89 5.04
C LEU A 299 -7.98 -9.47 5.49
N ASN A 300 -9.14 -8.96 5.08
CA ASN A 300 -9.67 -7.71 5.61
C ASN A 300 -9.67 -7.74 7.15
N ARG A 301 -10.17 -8.84 7.74
CA ARG A 301 -10.26 -8.97 9.19
C ARG A 301 -8.89 -9.13 9.84
N VAL A 302 -7.98 -9.86 9.19
CA VAL A 302 -6.61 -10.10 9.67
C VAL A 302 -5.79 -8.80 9.65
N PHE A 303 -6.06 -7.91 8.69
CA PHE A 303 -5.38 -6.62 8.56
C PHE A 303 -6.14 -5.47 9.25
N HIS A 304 -6.97 -5.79 10.25
CA HIS A 304 -7.74 -4.80 11.03
C HIS A 304 -8.58 -3.87 10.16
N ASP A 305 -9.11 -4.39 9.05
CA ASP A 305 -10.04 -3.75 8.12
C ASP A 305 -9.49 -2.55 7.34
N VAL A 306 -8.19 -2.27 7.44
CA VAL A 306 -7.50 -1.18 6.74
C VAL A 306 -7.74 -1.21 5.22
N THR A 307 -7.87 -2.40 4.65
CA THR A 307 -8.05 -2.62 3.20
C THR A 307 -9.36 -2.08 2.66
N HIS A 308 -10.40 -1.90 3.48
CA HIS A 308 -11.66 -1.31 3.01
C HIS A 308 -12.08 -0.09 3.82
N THR A 309 -11.15 0.51 4.55
CA THR A 309 -11.34 1.79 5.23
C THR A 309 -10.25 2.78 4.85
N HIS A 310 -9.55 2.55 3.74
CA HIS A 310 -8.38 3.35 3.35
C HIS A 310 -8.78 4.75 2.89
N VAL A 311 -9.95 4.90 2.26
CA VAL A 311 -10.48 6.23 1.92
C VAL A 311 -10.75 7.04 3.19
N LEU A 312 -11.41 6.44 4.19
CA LEU A 312 -11.59 7.07 5.51
C LEU A 312 -10.23 7.38 6.14
N HIS A 313 -9.30 6.44 6.08
CA HIS A 313 -7.97 6.57 6.67
C HIS A 313 -7.22 7.80 6.11
N HIS A 314 -7.30 8.07 4.81
CA HIS A 314 -6.70 9.28 4.24
C HIS A 314 -7.38 10.58 4.69
N LEU A 315 -8.70 10.55 4.87
CA LEU A 315 -9.47 11.71 5.33
C LEU A 315 -9.28 11.97 6.83
N ILE A 316 -9.24 10.92 7.65
CA ILE A 316 -9.31 10.99 9.11
C ILE A 316 -8.51 9.81 9.72
N SER A 317 -7.18 9.85 9.59
CA SER A 317 -6.29 8.74 9.95
C SER A 317 -6.18 8.45 11.45
N TYR A 318 -6.63 9.35 12.32
CA TYR A 318 -6.55 9.21 13.78
C TYR A 318 -7.74 8.46 14.40
N ILE A 319 -8.69 7.98 13.58
CA ILE A 319 -9.75 7.07 14.03
C ILE A 319 -9.14 5.67 14.19
N PRO A 320 -9.25 5.02 15.37
CA PRO A 320 -8.72 3.69 15.57
C PRO A 320 -9.39 2.66 14.65
N HIS A 321 -8.60 1.70 14.17
CA HIS A 321 -9.06 0.62 13.29
C HIS A 321 -10.36 -0.08 13.74
N TYR A 322 -10.63 -0.19 15.05
CA TYR A 322 -11.81 -0.88 15.58
C TYR A 322 -13.10 -0.06 15.51
N HIS A 323 -13.01 1.23 15.15
CA HIS A 323 -14.12 2.12 14.80
C HIS A 323 -14.11 2.51 13.32
N ALA A 324 -13.03 2.24 12.57
CA ALA A 324 -12.87 2.67 11.18
C ALA A 324 -14.00 2.18 10.26
N LYS A 325 -14.49 0.95 10.42
CA LYS A 325 -15.64 0.44 9.64
C LYS A 325 -16.90 1.27 9.82
N GLU A 326 -17.23 1.55 11.07
CA GLU A 326 -18.43 2.31 11.46
C GLU A 326 -18.33 3.74 10.95
N ALA A 327 -17.19 4.40 11.17
CA ALA A 327 -16.93 5.74 10.65
C ALA A 327 -16.98 5.80 9.11
N ARG A 328 -16.44 4.78 8.43
CA ARG A 328 -16.45 4.67 6.97
C ARG A 328 -17.88 4.55 6.46
N ASP A 329 -18.69 3.71 7.10
CA ASP A 329 -20.10 3.53 6.72
C ASP A 329 -20.94 4.78 6.99
N ALA A 330 -20.60 5.55 8.02
CA ALA A 330 -21.25 6.83 8.33
C ALA A 330 -20.96 7.94 7.29
N ILE A 331 -19.73 8.00 6.74
CA ILE A 331 -19.39 9.03 5.74
C ILE A 331 -19.76 8.67 4.30
N LYS A 332 -19.97 7.39 3.99
CA LYS A 332 -20.32 6.92 2.64
C LYS A 332 -21.48 7.70 1.99
N PRO A 333 -22.61 7.96 2.68
CA PRO A 333 -23.70 8.75 2.09
C PRO A 333 -23.31 10.19 1.76
N VAL A 334 -22.40 10.79 2.55
CA VAL A 334 -21.89 12.14 2.32
C VAL A 334 -20.93 12.17 1.13
N LEU A 335 -20.08 11.13 1.00
CA LEU A 335 -19.12 11.01 -0.09
C LEU A 335 -19.80 10.79 -1.46
N GLY A 336 -20.93 10.07 -1.51
CA GLY A 336 -21.67 9.82 -2.74
C GLY A 336 -20.79 9.22 -3.84
N GLU A 337 -20.76 9.87 -5.01
CA GLU A 337 -19.97 9.41 -6.17
C GLU A 337 -18.44 9.49 -5.98
N HIS A 338 -17.96 10.24 -4.97
CA HIS A 338 -16.53 10.31 -4.64
C HIS A 338 -16.05 9.08 -3.87
N TYR A 339 -16.94 8.28 -3.29
CA TYR A 339 -16.56 7.03 -2.65
C TYR A 339 -16.35 5.93 -3.68
N LYS A 340 -15.17 5.32 -3.69
CA LYS A 340 -14.84 4.17 -4.53
C LYS A 340 -14.40 2.97 -3.70
N ILE A 341 -14.92 1.82 -4.08
CA ILE A 341 -14.47 0.50 -3.64
C ILE A 341 -14.33 -0.39 -4.86
N ASP A 342 -13.22 -1.11 -4.97
CA ASP A 342 -13.05 -2.14 -5.98
C ASP A 342 -12.96 -3.54 -5.34
N ARG A 343 -13.95 -4.37 -5.65
CA ARG A 343 -14.07 -5.75 -5.18
C ARG A 343 -13.48 -6.78 -6.15
N THR A 344 -12.83 -6.33 -7.23
CA THR A 344 -12.11 -7.20 -8.15
C THR A 344 -11.12 -8.08 -7.36
N PRO A 345 -11.09 -9.41 -7.56
CA PRO A 345 -10.15 -10.28 -6.87
C PRO A 345 -8.71 -9.78 -6.97
N ILE A 346 -7.98 -9.77 -5.85
CA ILE A 346 -6.69 -9.08 -5.68
C ILE A 346 -5.71 -9.36 -6.83
N PHE A 347 -5.55 -10.62 -7.26
CA PHE A 347 -4.65 -10.96 -8.35
C PHE A 347 -5.08 -10.37 -9.71
N LYS A 348 -6.39 -10.32 -9.98
CA LYS A 348 -6.94 -9.68 -11.18
C LYS A 348 -6.76 -8.17 -11.12
N ALA A 349 -7.03 -7.54 -9.97
CA ALA A 349 -6.82 -6.12 -9.75
C ALA A 349 -5.34 -5.73 -9.93
N MET A 350 -4.43 -6.45 -9.25
CA MET A 350 -2.98 -6.25 -9.36
C MET A 350 -2.49 -6.38 -10.80
N TRP A 351 -2.97 -7.38 -11.54
CA TRP A 351 -2.63 -7.54 -12.95
C TRP A 351 -3.16 -6.39 -13.81
N ARG A 352 -4.40 -5.94 -13.56
CA ARG A 352 -5.02 -4.81 -14.25
C ARG A 352 -4.23 -3.53 -14.00
N GLU A 353 -3.93 -3.16 -12.75
CA GLU A 353 -3.17 -1.93 -12.47
C GLU A 353 -1.78 -1.96 -13.10
N ALA A 354 -1.10 -3.11 -13.05
CA ALA A 354 0.22 -3.26 -13.65
C ALA A 354 0.19 -3.24 -15.20
N LYS A 355 -0.99 -3.37 -15.82
CA LYS A 355 -1.18 -3.29 -17.26
C LYS A 355 -1.69 -1.92 -17.70
N GLU A 356 -2.64 -1.36 -16.96
CA GLU A 356 -3.41 -0.20 -17.38
C GLU A 356 -2.92 1.11 -16.74
N CYS A 357 -2.23 1.08 -15.59
CA CYS A 357 -1.72 2.27 -14.90
C CYS A 357 -0.21 2.44 -15.09
N ILE A 358 0.21 2.83 -16.30
CA ILE A 358 1.65 2.93 -16.64
C ILE A 358 2.17 4.36 -16.52
N TYR A 359 1.41 5.33 -17.00
CA TYR A 359 1.74 6.75 -16.94
C TYR A 359 0.48 7.58 -16.81
N ILE A 360 0.65 8.87 -16.54
CA ILE A 360 -0.44 9.83 -16.49
C ILE A 360 -0.35 10.90 -17.59
N GLU A 361 -1.52 11.37 -18.03
CA GLU A 361 -1.73 12.49 -18.96
C GLU A 361 -2.78 13.45 -18.40
N PRO A 362 -2.70 14.75 -18.72
CA PRO A 362 -3.69 15.73 -18.31
C PRO A 362 -5.04 15.44 -18.97
N ASP A 363 -6.13 15.82 -18.31
CA ASP A 363 -7.48 15.74 -18.85
C ASP A 363 -7.74 16.93 -19.78
N GLU A 364 -7.34 16.82 -21.06
CA GLU A 364 -7.37 17.94 -22.02
C GLU A 364 -8.80 18.44 -22.32
N ASP A 365 -9.80 17.57 -22.17
CA ASP A 365 -11.21 17.86 -22.44
C ASP A 365 -11.97 18.39 -21.20
N SER A 366 -11.28 18.59 -20.08
CA SER A 366 -11.85 19.03 -18.80
C SER A 366 -11.54 20.49 -18.51
N GLU A 367 -12.41 21.16 -17.75
CA GLU A 367 -12.12 22.48 -17.18
C GLU A 367 -10.93 22.41 -16.19
N HIS A 368 -10.69 21.25 -15.58
CA HIS A 368 -9.59 21.01 -14.64
C HIS A 368 -8.30 20.55 -15.34
N LYS A 369 -7.65 21.46 -16.07
CA LYS A 369 -6.44 21.15 -16.87
C LYS A 369 -5.26 20.61 -16.05
N GLY A 370 -5.21 20.90 -14.75
CA GLY A 370 -4.20 20.36 -13.81
C GLY A 370 -4.54 18.98 -13.22
N THR A 371 -5.62 18.33 -13.68
CA THR A 371 -6.00 16.97 -13.30
C THR A 371 -5.44 15.96 -14.30
N TYR A 372 -4.83 14.89 -13.78
CA TYR A 372 -4.17 13.86 -14.55
C TYR A 372 -4.72 12.48 -14.20
N TRP A 373 -4.82 11.63 -15.22
CA TRP A 373 -5.39 10.28 -15.10
C TRP A 373 -4.41 9.23 -15.59
N TYR A 374 -4.53 8.01 -15.10
CA TYR A 374 -3.71 6.90 -15.57
C TYR A 374 -4.12 6.43 -16.97
N HIS A 375 -3.13 6.08 -17.79
CA HIS A 375 -3.28 5.49 -19.10
C HIS A 375 -2.32 4.31 -19.30
N LYS A 376 -2.72 3.39 -20.17
CA LYS A 376 -1.89 2.28 -20.64
C LYS A 376 -0.92 2.71 -21.72
N LEU A 377 0.14 1.93 -21.90
CA LEU A 377 0.97 2.00 -23.10
C LEU A 377 0.19 1.39 -24.28
N VAL A 378 -0.14 2.22 -25.26
CA VAL A 378 -0.58 1.77 -26.58
C VAL A 378 0.68 1.46 -27.38
N LEU A 379 0.98 0.18 -27.59
CA LEU A 379 1.95 -0.20 -28.61
C LEU A 379 1.29 0.11 -29.95
N MET A 380 1.78 1.15 -30.65
CA MET A 380 1.47 1.32 -32.07
C MET A 380 1.80 0.00 -32.75
N HIS A 381 0.77 -0.71 -33.22
CA HIS A 381 0.97 -1.86 -34.09
C HIS A 381 1.58 -1.29 -35.38
N PHE A 382 2.90 -1.42 -35.53
CA PHE A 382 3.60 -1.25 -36.81
C PHE A 382 3.30 -2.47 -37.69
N PHE A 383 2.01 -2.74 -37.93
CA PHE A 383 1.52 -3.73 -38.88
C PHE A 383 0.38 -3.07 -39.66
N LEU A 384 0.75 -2.23 -40.62
CA LEU A 384 0.04 -1.99 -41.90
C LEU A 384 0.77 -0.84 -42.58
N PHE A 385 1.77 -1.13 -43.42
CA PHE A 385 2.14 -0.34 -44.61
C PHE A 385 3.26 -1.12 -45.34
N MET A 386 2.91 -2.30 -45.84
CA MET A 386 3.56 -2.89 -47.02
C MET A 386 2.49 -3.66 -47.79
N ILE A 387 1.69 -2.91 -48.55
CA ILE A 387 0.99 -3.45 -49.72
C ILE A 387 1.73 -2.83 -50.91
N PRO A 388 2.53 -3.60 -51.67
CA PRO A 388 3.07 -3.13 -52.94
C PRO A 388 1.91 -2.97 -53.93
N GLY A 389 1.95 -1.89 -54.71
CA GLY A 389 0.90 -1.47 -55.62
C GLY A 389 0.47 -2.54 -56.62
N ARG A 390 -0.84 -2.61 -56.85
CA ARG A 390 -1.44 -3.13 -58.08
C ARG A 390 -1.13 -2.13 -59.20
N GLU A 391 -0.33 -2.53 -60.17
CA GLU A 391 -0.31 -1.91 -61.49
C GLU A 391 -1.53 -2.41 -62.27
N THR A 392 -2.36 -1.48 -62.73
CA THR A 392 -3.39 -1.69 -63.75
C THR A 392 -3.39 -0.48 -64.68
N THR A 393 -2.93 -0.66 -65.91
CA THR A 393 -3.29 0.10 -67.13
C THR A 393 -2.88 -0.79 -68.30
N GLU A 394 -3.79 -1.60 -68.85
CA GLU A 394 -4.69 -1.31 -69.98
C GLU A 394 -3.96 -1.13 -71.32
N GLU A 395 -4.19 -2.11 -72.19
CA GLU A 395 -3.94 -2.11 -73.63
C GLU A 395 -4.86 -1.10 -74.34
N ASN A 396 -4.30 -0.40 -75.32
CA ASN A 396 -4.97 0.02 -76.54
C ASN A 396 -3.98 -0.14 -77.70
#